data_AF-A0A831RQC1-F1
#
_entry.id   AF-A0A831RQC1-F1
#
_cell.length_a   1.000
_cell.length_b   1.000
_cell.length_c   1.000
_cell.angle_alpha   90.00
_cell.angle_beta   90.00
_cell.angle_gamma   90.00
#
_symmetry.space_group_name_H-M   'P 1'
#
loop_
_entity.id
_entity.type
_entity.pdbx_description
1 polymer ?
#
loop_
_entity_poly.entity_id
_entity_poly.type
_entity_poly.pdbx_seq_one_letter_code
_entity_poly.pdbx_strand_id
1 'polypeptide(L)' 'MKTVQCLYCGRPVPEDAARCPHCDAVSHFQKRGYRAGAKRRFVLLFAALVVIAIFLMLWLPR' A
#
# COMPACT_ATOMS: atom_id res chain seq x y z
N MET A 1 2.29 20.52 -6.29
CA MET A 1 2.29 19.36 -7.21
C MET A 1 3.40 18.41 -6.77
N LYS A 2 3.15 17.10 -6.62
CA LYS A 2 4.18 16.12 -6.26
C LYS A 2 4.82 15.58 -7.54
N THR A 3 6.13 15.65 -7.63
CA THR A 3 6.91 15.16 -8.77
C THR A 3 7.85 14.05 -8.32
N VAL A 4 7.95 13.00 -9.12
CA VAL A 4 8.87 11.87 -8.93
C VAL A 4 9.91 11.88 -10.04
N GLN A 5 11.12 11.41 -9.76
CA GLN A 5 12.15 11.28 -10.80
C GLN A 5 11.85 10.04 -11.66
N CYS A 6 11.78 10.21 -12.98
CA CYS A 6 11.67 9.08 -13.88
C CYS A 6 12.93 8.21 -13.79
N LEU A 7 12.77 6.89 -13.59
CA LEU A 7 13.89 5.95 -13.53
C LEU A 7 14.68 5.86 -14.84
N TYR A 8 14.03 6.16 -15.98
CA TYR A 8 14.64 6.04 -17.31
C TYR A 8 15.34 7.32 -17.76
N CYS A 9 14.69 8.48 -17.65
CA CYS A 9 15.23 9.74 -18.17
C CYS A 9 15.77 10.68 -17.09
N GLY A 10 15.63 10.36 -15.80
CA GLY A 10 16.11 11.17 -14.67
C GLY A 10 15.39 12.52 -14.50
N ARG A 11 14.44 12.86 -15.37
CA ARG A 11 13.71 14.12 -15.30
C ARG A 11 12.56 14.04 -14.29
N PRO A 12 12.18 15.18 -13.68
CA PRO A 12 11.00 15.23 -12.81
C PRO A 12 9.74 15.00 -13.65
N VAL A 13 8.89 14.09 -13.20
CA VAL A 13 7.61 13.74 -13.82
C VAL A 13 6.52 13.88 -12.78
N PRO A 14 5.32 14.37 -13.15
CA PRO A 14 4.16 14.33 -12.25
C PRO A 14 3.88 12.91 -11.75
N GLU A 15 3.69 12.78 -10.44
CA GLU A 15 3.49 11.49 -9.77
C GLU A 15 2.26 10.71 -10.28
N ASP A 16 1.27 11.42 -10.83
CA ASP A 16 0.01 10.86 -11.32
C ASP A 16 0.03 10.55 -12.83
N ALA A 17 1.11 10.87 -13.55
CA ALA A 17 1.18 10.61 -14.98
C ALA A 17 1.51 9.14 -15.25
N ALA A 18 0.66 8.48 -16.05
CA ALA A 18 0.82 7.07 -16.42
C ALA A 18 2.05 6.79 -17.31
N ARG A 19 2.57 7.83 -17.99
CA ARG A 19 3.76 7.78 -18.83
C ARG A 19 4.59 9.03 -18.61
N CYS A 20 5.90 8.90 -18.75
CA CYS A 20 6.79 10.05 -18.70
C CYS A 20 6.58 10.92 -19.96
N PRO A 21 6.32 12.23 -19.83
CA PRO A 21 6.17 13.13 -20.99
C PRO A 21 7.48 13.37 -21.75
N HIS A 22 8.62 12.96 -21.21
CA HIS A 22 9.94 13.19 -21.80
C HIS A 22 10.51 11.99 -22.56
N CYS A 23 10.24 10.77 -22.08
CA CYS A 23 10.77 9.55 -22.69
C CYS A 23 9.69 8.52 -23.04
N ASP A 24 8.42 8.85 -22.84
CA ASP A 24 7.23 8.00 -23.06
C ASP A 24 7.25 6.64 -22.34
N ALA A 25 8.20 6.43 -21.43
CA ALA A 25 8.29 5.22 -20.62
C ALA A 25 7.10 5.12 -19.66
N VAL A 26 6.62 3.89 -19.44
CA VAL A 26 5.52 3.59 -18.52
C VAL A 26 5.95 3.95 -17.08
N SER A 27 5.14 4.74 -16.39
CA SER A 27 5.44 5.16 -15.02
C SER A 27 5.29 3.97 -14.06
N HIS A 28 6.39 3.37 -13.63
CA HIS A 28 6.37 2.37 -12.55
C HIS A 28 6.01 2.97 -11.17
N PHE A 29 5.96 4.31 -11.07
CA PHE A 29 5.62 5.05 -9.86
C PHE A 29 4.11 5.18 -9.60
N GLN A 30 3.31 4.20 -10.02
CA GLN A 30 1.91 4.14 -9.59
C GLN A 30 1.82 3.89 -8.08
N LYS A 31 1.60 4.95 -7.31
CA LYS A 31 1.05 4.89 -5.94
C LYS A 31 -0.34 4.24 -5.86
N ARG A 32 -0.88 3.72 -6.97
CA ARG A 32 -2.15 2.97 -7.05
C ARG A 32 -2.04 1.50 -6.62
N GLY A 33 -0.83 0.97 -6.39
CA GLY A 33 -0.62 -0.47 -6.22
C GLY A 33 -0.74 -1.04 -4.80
N TYR A 34 -0.48 -0.28 -3.74
CA TYR A 34 -0.63 -0.83 -2.39
C TYR A 34 -2.05 -0.61 -1.90
N ARG A 35 -2.96 -1.48 -2.34
CA ARG A 35 -4.35 -1.63 -1.86
C ARG A 35 -4.47 -1.27 -0.38
N ALA A 36 -4.73 -0.01 -0.06
CA ALA A 36 -4.91 0.45 1.32
C ALA A 36 -6.08 -0.30 1.99
N GLY A 37 -7.04 -0.75 1.18
CA GLY A 37 -8.12 -1.64 1.60
C GLY A 37 -7.67 -3.07 1.97
N ALA A 38 -6.71 -3.66 1.27
CA ALA A 38 -6.24 -5.02 1.57
C ALA A 38 -5.42 -5.06 2.87
N LYS A 39 -4.55 -4.06 3.09
CA LYS A 39 -3.80 -3.95 4.34
C LYS A 39 -4.74 -3.71 5.54
N ARG A 40 -5.73 -2.81 5.40
CA ARG A 40 -6.71 -2.55 6.46
C ARG A 40 -7.52 -3.79 6.83
N ARG A 41 -8.01 -4.54 5.83
CA ARG A 41 -8.81 -5.75 6.08
C ARG A 41 -7.98 -6.84 6.78
N PHE A 42 -6.71 -7.00 6.38
CA PHE A 42 -5.79 -7.91 7.05
C PHE A 42 -5.56 -7.53 8.51
N VAL A 43 -5.29 -6.24 8.80
CA VAL A 43 -5.07 -5.74 10.17
C VAL A 43 -6.31 -5.92 11.04
N LEU A 44 -7.51 -5.64 10.51
CA LEU A 44 -8.76 -5.83 11.26
C LEU A 44 -9.02 -7.31 11.59
N LEU A 45 -8.83 -8.22 10.63
CA LEU A 45 -9.02 -9.65 10.86
C LEU A 45 -8.01 -10.19 11.87
N PHE A 46 -6.74 -9.79 11.77
CA PHE A 46 -5.70 -10.19 12.72
C PHE A 46 -6.02 -9.70 14.14
N ALA A 47 -6.42 -8.43 14.29
CA ALA A 47 -6.81 -7.88 15.59
C ALA A 47 -8.01 -8.63 16.19
N ALA A 48 -9.03 -8.96 15.39
CA ALA A 48 -10.16 -9.76 15.85
C ALA A 48 -9.74 -11.16 16.33
N LEU A 49 -8.83 -11.82 15.60
CA LEU A 49 -8.29 -13.13 15.97
C LEU A 49 -7.56 -13.10 17.32
N VAL A 50 -6.75 -12.06 17.56
CA VAL A 50 -6.03 -11.86 18.83
C VAL A 50 -7.00 -11.64 19.99
N VAL A 51 -8.03 -10.82 19.81
CA VAL A 51 -9.06 -10.58 20.84
C VAL A 51 -9.79 -11.88 21.19
N ILE A 52 -10.18 -12.67 20.18
CA ILE A 52 -10.83 -13.97 20.39
C ILE A 52 -9.89 -14.93 21.14
N ALA A 53 -8.62 -14.99 20.77
CA ALA A 53 -7.64 -15.86 21.45
C ALA A 53 -7.43 -15.48 22.92
N ILE A 54 -7.32 -14.17 23.21
CA ILE A 54 -7.20 -13.68 24.59
C ILE A 54 -8.48 -13.99 25.38
N PHE A 55 -9.65 -13.77 24.77
CA PHE A 55 -10.93 -14.09 25.38
C PHE A 55 -11.02 -15.56 25.74
N LEU A 56 -10.67 -16.46 24.80
CA LEU A 56 -10.61 -17.89 25.04
C LEU A 56 -9.61 -18.26 26.15
N MET A 57 -8.45 -17.61 26.19
CA MET A 57 -7.43 -17.86 27.23
C MET A 57 -7.89 -17.44 28.63
N LEU A 58 -8.70 -16.38 28.72
CA LEU A 58 -9.32 -15.93 29.97
C LEU A 58 -10.55 -16.75 30.36
N TRP A 59 -11.30 -17.24 29.38
CA TRP A 59 -12.47 -18.09 29.60
C TRP A 59 -12.13 -19.55 29.85
N LEU A 60 -10.95 -20.02 29.45
CA LEU A 60 -10.51 -21.37 29.76
C LEU A 60 -10.33 -21.45 31.29
N PRO A 61 -11.26 -22.09 32.00
CA PRO A 61 -11.14 -22.23 33.44
C PRO A 61 -9.97 -23.18 33.64
N ARG A 62 -8.90 -22.64 34.23
CA ARG A 62 -7.68 -23.41 34.51
C ARG A 62 -7.98 -24.71 35.24
#